data_AF-A0A7W4TMR7-F1
#
_entry.id   AF-A0A7W4TMR7-F1
#
_cell.length_a   1.000
_cell.length_b   1.000
_cell.length_c   1.000
_cell.angle_alpha   90.00
_cell.angle_beta   90.00
_cell.angle_gamma   90.00
#
_symmetry.space_group_name_H-M   'P 1'
#
loop_
_entity.id
_entity.type
_entity.pdbx_description
1 polymer ?
#
loop_
_entity_poly.entity_id
_entity_poly.type
_entity_poly.pdbx_seq_one_letter_code
_entity_poly.pdbx_strand_id
1 'polypeptide(L)'
;MDRAVRRVEQVVDGTPPGPARDALEQFLPRVDLVARAARARCLQAQRDAPSSELLVPGGPDGEHPEIHRSITRTATACAQVAEAAAMVRVAGTADPARLAAVERAVVKAETLAGLR
;
A
#
# COMPACT_ATOMS: atom_id res chain seq x y z
N MET A 1 8.09 0.22 0.83
CA MET A 1 6.80 -0.48 0.95
C MET A 1 6.41 -0.69 2.42
N ASP A 2 7.22 -1.39 3.21
CA ASP A 2 6.98 -1.58 4.66
C ASP A 2 6.57 -0.30 5.41
N ARG A 3 7.20 0.84 5.10
CA ARG A 3 6.88 2.11 5.77
C ARG A 3 5.45 2.60 5.51
N ALA A 4 4.92 2.40 4.30
CA ALA A 4 3.56 2.85 3.95
C ALA A 4 2.50 1.97 4.61
N VAL A 5 2.73 0.66 4.67
CA VAL A 5 1.85 -0.31 5.33
C VAL A 5 1.87 -0.11 6.85
N ARG A 6 3.05 0.04 7.45
CA ARG A 6 3.20 0.44 8.85
C ARG A 6 2.52 1.77 9.16
N ARG A 7 2.42 2.68 8.18
CA ARG A 7 1.68 3.93 8.36
C ARG A 7 0.18 3.68 8.52
N VAL A 8 -0.39 2.74 7.77
CA VAL A 8 -1.80 2.33 7.93
C VAL A 8 -2.00 1.73 9.32
N GLU A 9 -1.17 0.76 9.71
CA GLU A 9 -1.21 0.14 11.05
C GLU A 9 -1.13 1.20 12.17
N GLN A 10 -0.14 2.10 12.10
CA GLN A 10 0.02 3.20 13.07
C GLN A 10 -1.21 4.11 13.15
N VAL A 11 -1.90 4.34 12.03
CA VAL A 11 -3.13 5.14 12.02
C VAL A 11 -4.26 4.39 12.71
N VAL A 12 -4.43 3.09 12.43
CA VAL A 12 -5.45 2.26 13.06
C VAL A 12 -5.20 2.12 14.57
N ASP A 13 -3.95 1.82 14.97
CA ASP A 13 -3.54 1.71 16.37
C ASP A 13 -3.76 3.01 17.15
N GLY A 14 -3.50 4.15 16.50
CA GLY A 14 -3.72 5.48 17.06
C GLY A 14 -5.20 5.93 17.08
N THR A 15 -6.12 5.13 16.52
CA THR A 15 -7.55 5.41 16.55
C THR A 15 -8.15 4.89 17.87
N PRO A 16 -8.88 5.73 18.63
CA PRO A 16 -9.55 5.29 19.86
C PRO A 16 -10.49 4.10 19.60
N PRO A 17 -10.67 3.19 20.58
CA PRO A 17 -11.64 2.10 20.47
C PRO A 17 -13.04 2.59 20.11
N GLY A 18 -13.72 1.86 19.24
CA GLY A 18 -15.07 2.17 18.78
C GLY A 18 -15.26 1.93 17.28
N PRO A 19 -16.43 2.31 16.73
CA PRO A 19 -16.85 1.90 15.40
C PRO A 19 -15.87 2.30 14.28
N ALA A 20 -15.20 3.45 14.42
CA ALA A 20 -14.22 3.91 13.45
C ALA A 20 -12.98 3.01 13.42
N ARG A 21 -12.48 2.58 14.58
CA ARG A 21 -11.35 1.65 14.70
C ARG A 21 -11.74 0.28 14.16
N ASP A 22 -12.88 -0.26 14.60
CA ASP A 22 -13.36 -1.59 14.19
C ASP A 22 -13.53 -1.67 12.66
N ALA A 23 -14.03 -0.59 12.04
CA ALA A 23 -14.15 -0.50 10.58
C ALA A 23 -12.79 -0.42 9.89
N LEU A 24 -11.82 0.32 10.45
CA LEU A 24 -10.48 0.42 9.88
C LEU A 24 -9.69 -0.89 9.99
N GLU A 25 -9.86 -1.64 11.08
CA GLU A 25 -9.20 -2.94 11.29
C GLU A 25 -9.56 -3.97 10.21
N GLN A 26 -10.76 -3.88 9.61
CA GLN A 26 -11.18 -4.74 8.51
C GLN A 26 -10.33 -4.61 7.24
N PHE A 27 -9.64 -3.47 7.05
CA PHE A 27 -8.77 -3.27 5.89
C PHE A 27 -7.35 -3.79 6.11
N LEU A 28 -6.91 -4.00 7.36
CA LEU A 28 -5.53 -4.37 7.68
C LEU A 28 -5.07 -5.66 6.98
N PRO A 29 -5.85 -6.76 6.93
CA PRO A 29 -5.42 -7.98 6.25
C PRO A 29 -5.16 -7.78 4.75
N ARG A 30 -5.97 -6.94 4.10
CA ARG A 30 -5.82 -6.62 2.67
C ARG A 30 -4.57 -5.78 2.41
N VAL A 31 -4.32 -4.81 3.27
CA VAL A 31 -3.11 -3.97 3.20
C VAL A 31 -1.84 -4.79 3.45
N ASP A 32 -1.87 -5.74 4.40
CA ASP A 32 -0.75 -6.69 4.61
C ASP A 32 -0.50 -7.55 3.36
N LEU A 33 -1.56 -8.05 2.71
CA LEU A 33 -1.42 -8.82 1.48
C LEU A 33 -0.76 -8.00 0.36
N VAL A 34 -1.17 -6.73 0.18
CA VAL A 34 -0.53 -5.79 -0.76
C VAL A 34 0.95 -5.60 -0.43
N ALA A 35 1.29 -5.44 0.85
CA ALA A 35 2.67 -5.28 1.31
C ALA A 35 3.54 -6.48 0.91
N ARG A 36 3.04 -7.69 1.19
CA ARG A 36 3.73 -8.95 0.88
C ARG A 36 3.91 -9.14 -0.61
N ALA A 37 2.86 -8.89 -1.41
CA ALA A 37 2.91 -8.98 -2.86
C ALA A 37 3.94 -7.99 -3.45
N ALA A 38 3.93 -6.74 -3.00
CA ALA A 38 4.90 -5.74 -3.45
C ALA A 38 6.34 -6.11 -3.05
N ARG A 39 6.55 -6.61 -1.81
CA ARG A 39 7.86 -7.09 -1.35
C ARG A 39 8.35 -8.27 -2.18
N ALA A 40 7.48 -9.24 -2.49
CA ALA A 40 7.82 -10.38 -3.33
C ALA A 40 8.28 -9.91 -4.72
N ARG A 41 7.58 -8.94 -5.34
CA ARG A 41 7.97 -8.35 -6.62
C ARG A 41 9.33 -7.62 -6.55
N CYS A 42 9.61 -6.88 -5.48
CA CYS A 42 10.92 -6.26 -5.28
C CYS A 42 12.04 -7.32 -5.20
N LEU A 43 11.83 -8.38 -4.41
CA LEU A 43 12.82 -9.45 -4.25
C LEU A 43 13.05 -10.21 -5.56
N GLN A 44 11.99 -10.43 -6.34
CA GLN A 44 12.09 -11.05 -7.64
C GLN A 44 12.88 -10.17 -8.61
N ALA A 45 12.54 -8.88 -8.71
CA ALA A 45 13.26 -7.93 -9.55
C ALA A 45 14.75 -7.83 -9.20
N GLN A 46 15.11 -7.84 -7.92
CA GLN A 46 16.52 -7.84 -7.49
C GLN A 46 17.26 -9.14 -7.84
N ARG A 47 16.56 -10.28 -7.89
CA ARG A 47 17.16 -11.56 -8.32
C ARG A 47 17.38 -11.59 -9.82
N ASP A 48 16.40 -11.12 -10.58
CA ASP A 48 16.42 -11.13 -12.04
C ASP A 48 17.44 -10.13 -12.59
N ALA A 49 17.59 -8.99 -11.91
CA ALA A 49 18.52 -7.93 -12.29
C ALA A 49 19.20 -7.35 -11.05
N PRO A 50 20.22 -8.03 -10.51
CA PRO A 50 20.97 -7.53 -9.37
C PRO A 50 21.63 -6.20 -9.73
N SER A 51 21.27 -5.13 -9.02
CA SER A 51 21.97 -3.86 -9.07
C SER A 51 22.57 -3.54 -7.70
N SER A 52 23.81 -3.09 -7.71
CA SER A 52 24.48 -2.45 -6.56
C SER A 52 24.52 -0.93 -6.70
N GLU A 53 23.98 -0.38 -7.79
CA GLU A 53 23.99 1.04 -8.10
C GLU A 53 22.65 1.70 -7.73
N LEU A 54 22.67 3.03 -7.53
CA LEU A 54 21.48 3.82 -7.23
C LEU A 54 20.56 4.05 -8.43
N LEU A 55 20.99 3.60 -9.62
CA LEU A 55 20.23 3.72 -10.86
C LEU A 55 19.52 2.41 -11.17
N VAL A 56 18.32 2.53 -11.73
CA VAL A 56 17.60 1.39 -12.31
C VAL A 56 18.20 1.14 -13.69
N PRO A 57 18.91 0.01 -13.91
CA PRO A 57 19.45 -0.31 -15.23
C PRO A 57 18.29 -0.46 -16.23
N GLY A 58 18.52 -0.20 -17.52
CA GLY A 58 17.46 -0.36 -18.53
C GLY A 58 16.90 -1.78 -18.61
N GLY A 59 17.74 -2.79 -18.36
CA GLY A 59 17.46 -4.18 -18.74
C GLY A 59 17.74 -4.43 -20.22
N PRO A 60 17.88 -5.70 -20.64
CA PRO A 60 18.15 -6.06 -22.02
C PRO A 60 17.07 -5.54 -22.99
N ASP A 61 15.82 -5.40 -22.56
CA ASP A 61 14.68 -4.95 -23.36
C ASP A 61 14.04 -3.64 -22.85
N GLY A 62 14.65 -2.96 -21.87
CA GLY A 62 14.08 -1.73 -21.30
C GLY A 62 13.01 -1.95 -20.22
N GLU A 63 12.90 -3.17 -19.69
CA GLU A 63 11.80 -3.65 -18.84
C GLU A 63 11.93 -3.26 -17.35
N HIS A 64 13.15 -3.09 -16.84
CA HIS A 64 13.37 -2.83 -15.41
C HIS A 64 12.81 -1.47 -14.94
N PRO A 65 12.88 -0.37 -15.73
CA PRO A 65 12.21 0.89 -15.38
C PRO A 65 10.70 0.72 -15.17
N GLU A 66 10.02 -0.12 -15.95
CA GLU A 66 8.58 -0.33 -15.80
C GLU A 66 8.24 -1.10 -14.52
N ILE A 67 9.06 -2.09 -14.16
CA ILE A 67 8.94 -2.81 -12.90
C ILE A 67 9.11 -1.84 -11.72
N HIS A 68 10.14 -1.00 -11.75
CA HIS A 68 10.38 0.00 -10.72
C HIS A 68 9.20 0.99 -10.62
N ARG A 69 8.72 1.53 -11.75
CA ARG A 69 7.54 2.40 -11.77
C ARG A 69 6.32 1.72 -11.19
N SER A 70 6.08 0.45 -11.51
CA SER A 70 4.97 -0.32 -10.95
C SER A 70 5.08 -0.41 -9.43
N ILE A 71 6.26 -0.75 -8.90
CA ILE A 71 6.51 -0.82 -7.44
C ILE A 71 6.28 0.54 -6.78
N THR A 72 6.79 1.62 -7.37
CA THR A 72 6.57 2.99 -6.88
C THR A 72 5.08 3.32 -6.84
N ARG A 73 4.33 3.04 -7.91
CA ARG A 73 2.88 3.29 -7.95
C ARG A 73 2.14 2.53 -6.85
N THR A 74 2.49 1.27 -6.61
CA THR A 74 1.90 0.50 -5.50
C THR A 74 2.21 1.15 -4.16
N ALA A 75 3.45 1.59 -3.93
CA ALA A 75 3.85 2.26 -2.69
C ALA A 75 3.08 3.57 -2.46
N THR A 76 2.88 4.38 -3.50
CA THR A 76 2.04 5.58 -3.46
C THR A 76 0.59 5.23 -3.15
N ALA A 77 0.03 4.18 -3.74
CA ALA A 77 -1.32 3.75 -3.42
C ALA A 77 -1.48 3.33 -1.95
N CYS A 78 -0.50 2.64 -1.35
CA CYS A 78 -0.52 2.35 0.08
C CYS A 78 -0.47 3.62 0.95
N ALA A 79 0.27 4.65 0.54
CA ALA A 79 0.25 5.94 1.24
C ALA A 79 -1.14 6.58 1.19
N GLN A 80 -1.84 6.49 0.06
CA GLN A 80 -3.23 6.97 -0.08
C GLN A 80 -4.20 6.22 0.83
N VAL A 81 -4.00 4.92 1.06
CA VAL A 81 -4.76 4.15 2.06
C VAL A 81 -4.56 4.74 3.45
N ALA A 82 -3.31 5.01 3.84
CA ALA A 82 -2.99 5.58 5.16
C ALA A 82 -3.60 6.98 5.34
N GLU A 83 -3.55 7.81 4.30
CA GLU A 83 -4.19 9.14 4.30
C GLU A 83 -5.71 9.03 4.48
N ALA A 84 -6.38 8.16 3.72
CA ALA A 84 -7.82 7.95 3.85
C ALA A 84 -8.20 7.42 5.24
N ALA A 85 -7.43 6.48 5.79
CA ALA A 85 -7.61 5.98 7.15
C ALA A 85 -7.43 7.08 8.20
N ALA A 86 -6.46 7.98 8.00
CA ALA A 86 -6.24 9.11 8.89
C ALA A 86 -7.43 10.07 8.89
N MET A 87 -8.10 10.25 7.74
CA MET A 87 -9.31 11.05 7.63
C MET A 87 -10.51 10.44 8.35
N VAL A 88 -10.59 9.10 8.44
CA VAL A 88 -11.58 8.40 9.28
C VAL A 88 -11.27 8.64 10.76
N ARG A 89 -10.00 8.46 11.15
CA ARG A 89 -9.54 8.71 12.53
C ARG A 89 -9.85 10.12 13.00
N VAL A 90 -9.53 11.14 12.20
CA VAL A 90 -9.77 12.56 12.54
C VAL A 90 -11.27 12.85 12.68
N ALA A 91 -12.13 12.20 11.89
CA ALA A 91 -13.57 12.37 12.00
C ALA A 91 -14.17 11.70 13.25
N GLY A 92 -13.46 10.74 13.86
CA GLY A 92 -13.88 10.05 15.08
C GLY A 92 -15.13 9.18 14.93
N THR A 93 -15.60 8.94 13.70
CA THR A 93 -16.83 8.20 13.41
C THR A 93 -16.64 7.31 12.17
N ALA A 94 -17.41 6.22 12.10
CA ALA A 94 -17.43 5.30 10.96
C ALA A 94 -18.30 5.85 9.82
N ASP A 95 -17.97 7.04 9.32
CA ASP A 95 -18.67 7.67 8.19
C ASP A 95 -18.55 6.79 6.92
N PRO A 96 -19.68 6.29 6.36
CA PRO A 96 -19.67 5.44 5.18
C PRO A 96 -18.94 6.05 3.98
N ALA A 97 -19.04 7.37 3.78
CA ALA A 97 -18.40 8.03 2.64
C ALA A 97 -16.87 8.00 2.74
N ARG A 98 -16.34 8.14 3.97
CA ARG A 98 -14.90 8.07 4.25
C ARG A 98 -14.39 6.64 4.20
N LEU A 99 -15.14 5.68 4.74
CA LEU A 99 -14.81 4.26 4.64
C LEU A 99 -14.79 3.80 3.17
N ALA A 100 -15.72 4.28 2.34
CA ALA A 100 -15.69 4.03 0.91
C ALA A 100 -14.44 4.64 0.23
N ALA A 101 -13.89 5.74 0.74
CA ALA A 101 -12.62 6.28 0.26
C ALA A 101 -11.42 5.39 0.62
N VAL A 102 -11.42 4.82 1.84
CA VAL A 102 -10.43 3.81 2.25
C VAL A 102 -10.53 2.58 1.33
N GLU A 103 -11.73 2.04 1.12
CA GLU A 103 -11.96 0.91 0.22
C GLU A 103 -11.41 1.18 -1.18
N ARG A 104 -11.75 2.32 -1.79
CA ARG A 104 -11.23 2.68 -3.14
C ARG A 104 -9.70 2.73 -3.18
N ALA A 105 -9.07 3.27 -2.14
CA ALA A 105 -7.61 3.31 -2.05
C ALA A 105 -7.02 1.90 -1.91
N VAL A 106 -7.64 1.02 -1.12
CA VAL A 106 -7.22 -0.38 -0.95
C VAL A 106 -7.36 -1.13 -2.27
N VAL A 107 -8.50 -1.04 -2.95
CA VAL A 107 -8.72 -1.67 -4.26
C VAL A 107 -7.67 -1.23 -5.27
N LYS A 108 -7.38 0.07 -5.34
CA LYS A 108 -6.33 0.60 -6.21
C LYS A 108 -4.96 -0.02 -5.88
N ALA A 109 -4.63 -0.15 -4.60
CA ALA A 109 -3.38 -0.76 -4.17
C ALA A 109 -3.31 -2.26 -4.52
N GLU A 110 -4.42 -2.99 -4.38
CA GLU A 110 -4.56 -4.39 -4.79
C GLU A 110 -4.34 -4.58 -6.30
N THR A 111 -4.99 -3.77 -7.13
CA THR A 111 -4.81 -3.82 -8.60
C THR A 111 -3.36 -3.54 -8.99
N LEU A 112 -2.72 -2.53 -8.39
CA LEU A 112 -1.31 -2.22 -8.67
C LEU A 112 -0.35 -3.30 -8.17
N ALA A 113 -0.72 -4.01 -7.10
CA ALA A 113 0.02 -5.16 -6.60
C ALA A 113 -0.16 -6.41 -7.48
N GLY A 114 -1.19 -6.47 -8.33
CA GLY A 114 -1.55 -7.65 -9.12
C GLY A 114 -2.37 -8.67 -8.33
N LEU A 115 -3.11 -8.22 -7.31
CA LEU A 115 -3.99 -9.06 -6.48
C LEU A 115 -5.45 -9.04 -6.98
N ARG A 116 -5.74 -8.20 -7.98
CA ARG A 116 -7.04 -8.03 -8.64
C ARG A 116 -6.82 -7.68 -10.11
#